data_AF-A0A1B4V6R5-F1
#
_entry.id   AF-A0A1B4V6R5-F1
#
_cell.length_a   1.000
_cell.length_b   1.000
_cell.length_c   1.000
_cell.angle_alpha   90.00
_cell.angle_beta   90.00
_cell.angle_gamma   90.00
#
_symmetry.space_group_name_H-M   'P 1'
#
loop_
_entity.id
_entity.type
_entity.pdbx_description
1 polymer ?
#
loop_
_entity_poly.entity_id
_entity_poly.type
_entity_poly.pdbx_seq_one_letter_code
_entity_poly.pdbx_strand_id
1 'polypeptide(L)'
;MRKSRHAETDDEGLGKASSAPKYNYLRVAEIAAGIGDPQCYKGKAGRPPRFKIGDRLRVKDQPDLFYNQTPGYIRGAVGTVEDIAYESPAPEDEAWGHIDKVEWFYVVCFRHEDLWDDDSPDTNPDDTIRTEISERWLEPV
;
A
#
# COMPACT_ATOMS: atom_id res chain seq x y z
N MET A 1 -11.29 24.86 32.05
CA MET A 1 -11.90 25.02 30.71
C MET A 1 -11.45 23.83 29.86
N ARG A 2 -12.32 22.85 29.63
CA ARG A 2 -11.97 21.54 29.03
C ARG A 2 -12.15 21.68 27.51
N LYS A 3 -11.07 21.65 26.72
CA LYS A 3 -11.18 21.65 25.25
C LYS A 3 -11.84 20.34 24.81
N SER A 4 -12.97 20.43 24.10
CA SER A 4 -13.63 19.28 23.49
C SER A 4 -12.73 18.72 22.38
N ARG A 5 -12.40 17.42 22.46
CA ARG A 5 -11.59 16.67 21.48
C ARG A 5 -12.29 16.41 20.12
N HIS A 6 -13.33 17.19 19.80
CA HIS A 6 -14.20 16.95 18.64
C HIS A 6 -14.22 18.11 17.64
N ALA A 7 -13.43 19.16 17.84
CA ALA A 7 -13.46 20.33 16.94
C ALA A 7 -12.59 20.16 15.67
N GLU A 8 -11.73 19.13 15.59
CA GLU A 8 -10.89 18.89 14.41
C GLU A 8 -11.60 18.12 13.29
N THR A 9 -12.80 17.60 13.51
CA THR A 9 -13.58 16.88 12.49
C THR A 9 -14.46 17.78 11.63
N ASP A 10 -14.51 19.09 11.89
CA ASP A 10 -15.43 20.01 11.21
C ASP A 10 -14.78 20.76 10.03
N ASP A 11 -13.49 20.53 9.74
CA ASP A 11 -12.86 21.06 8.54
C ASP A 11 -13.22 20.19 7.33
N GLU A 12 -14.23 20.61 6.57
CA GLU A 12 -14.75 19.97 5.35
C GLU A 12 -13.74 19.89 4.18
N GLY A 13 -12.45 20.21 4.40
CA GLY A 13 -11.41 20.07 3.39
C GLY A 13 -11.78 20.79 2.09
N LEU A 14 -12.13 22.08 2.19
CA LEU A 14 -12.65 22.92 1.08
C LEU A 14 -11.67 23.15 -0.09
N GLY A 15 -10.53 22.44 -0.12
CA GLY A 15 -9.56 22.46 -1.22
C GLY A 15 -9.94 21.59 -2.44
N LYS A 16 -11.03 20.82 -2.39
CA LYS A 16 -11.50 20.03 -3.53
C LYS A 16 -12.63 20.78 -4.27
N ALA A 17 -12.58 20.74 -5.61
CA ALA A 17 -13.61 21.35 -6.47
C ALA A 17 -15.02 20.96 -6.01
N SER A 18 -15.96 21.90 -5.96
CA SER A 18 -17.31 21.73 -5.38
C SER A 18 -18.16 20.62 -6.00
N SER A 19 -17.78 20.15 -7.20
CA SER A 19 -18.43 19.06 -7.93
C SER A 19 -17.66 17.74 -7.89
N ALA A 20 -16.50 17.69 -7.24
CA ALA A 20 -15.80 16.43 -7.04
C ALA A 20 -16.66 15.56 -6.12
N PRO A 21 -16.82 14.25 -6.41
CA PRO A 21 -17.47 13.36 -5.46
C PRO A 21 -16.76 13.51 -4.12
N LYS A 22 -17.50 13.99 -3.10
CA LYS A 22 -16.94 14.13 -1.75
C LYS A 22 -16.45 12.75 -1.33
N TYR A 23 -15.14 12.61 -1.11
CA TYR A 23 -14.60 11.41 -0.51
C TYR A 23 -15.29 11.24 0.84
N ASN A 24 -16.16 10.25 0.96
CA ASN A 24 -16.96 10.07 2.17
C ASN A 24 -16.09 9.40 3.24
N TYR A 25 -15.26 10.19 3.91
CA TYR A 25 -14.40 9.76 5.02
C TYR A 25 -15.19 9.05 6.13
N LEU A 26 -16.46 9.43 6.33
CA LEU A 26 -17.35 8.76 7.28
C LEU A 26 -17.58 7.29 6.89
N ARG A 27 -17.69 6.98 5.60
CA ARG A 27 -17.88 5.60 5.11
C ARG A 27 -16.72 4.69 5.50
N VAL A 28 -15.47 5.15 5.37
CA VAL A 28 -14.28 4.35 5.73
C VAL A 28 -14.21 4.16 7.24
N ALA A 29 -14.48 5.23 8.00
CA ALA A 29 -14.54 5.16 9.46
C ALA A 29 -15.63 4.20 9.96
N GLU A 30 -16.80 4.19 9.31
CA GLU A 30 -17.89 3.25 9.59
C GLU A 30 -17.49 1.80 9.28
N ILE A 31 -16.82 1.56 8.15
CA ILE A 31 -16.34 0.22 7.77
C ILE A 31 -15.29 -0.29 8.78
N ALA A 32 -14.41 0.58 9.24
CA ALA A 32 -13.35 0.22 10.19
C ALA A 32 -13.84 0.18 11.66
N ALA A 33 -15.05 0.65 11.96
CA ALA A 33 -15.53 0.77 13.33
C ALA A 33 -15.53 -0.59 14.06
N GLY A 34 -14.76 -0.66 15.15
CA GLY A 34 -14.64 -1.86 16.00
C GLY A 34 -13.75 -2.98 15.44
N ILE A 35 -13.27 -2.87 14.20
CA ILE A 35 -12.39 -3.87 13.55
C ILE A 35 -10.99 -3.31 13.32
N GLY A 36 -10.88 -2.06 12.88
CA GLY A 36 -9.63 -1.42 12.47
C GLY A 36 -9.32 -1.61 10.98
N ASP A 37 -8.48 -0.75 10.46
CA ASP A 37 -7.94 -0.78 9.10
C ASP A 37 -6.50 -1.33 9.14
N PRO A 38 -6.08 -2.25 8.23
CA PRO A 38 -6.82 -2.84 7.11
C PRO A 38 -7.67 -4.07 7.47
N GLN A 39 -7.81 -4.43 8.74
CA GLN A 39 -8.51 -5.68 9.14
C GLN A 39 -9.99 -5.72 8.70
N CYS A 40 -10.64 -4.57 8.51
CA CYS A 40 -12.01 -4.44 8.01
C CYS A 40 -12.20 -4.90 6.55
N TYR A 41 -11.11 -5.15 5.82
CA TYR A 41 -11.11 -5.66 4.45
C TYR A 41 -10.83 -7.16 4.33
N LYS A 42 -10.62 -7.87 5.44
CA LYS A 42 -10.40 -9.32 5.46
C LYS A 42 -11.52 -10.07 4.73
N GLY A 43 -11.16 -10.92 3.77
CA GLY A 43 -12.06 -11.72 2.94
C GLY A 43 -12.75 -10.96 1.80
N LYS A 44 -12.37 -9.71 1.52
CA LYS A 44 -13.03 -8.86 0.52
C LYS A 44 -12.33 -8.82 -0.85
N ALA A 45 -11.10 -9.34 -0.99
CA ALA A 45 -10.40 -9.40 -2.28
C ALA A 45 -11.11 -10.32 -3.30
N GLY A 46 -12.03 -11.18 -2.85
CA GLY A 46 -12.87 -12.02 -3.71
C GLY A 46 -12.14 -13.16 -4.42
N ARG A 47 -10.82 -13.27 -4.26
CA ARG A 47 -9.96 -14.33 -4.78
C ARG A 47 -8.86 -14.67 -3.77
N PRO A 48 -8.31 -15.91 -3.77
CA PRO A 48 -7.13 -16.22 -2.97
C PRO A 48 -5.92 -15.39 -3.46
N PRO A 49 -4.86 -15.26 -2.62
CA PRO A 49 -3.61 -14.61 -3.02
C PRO A 49 -3.06 -15.24 -4.31
N ARG A 50 -2.70 -14.41 -5.27
CA ARG A 50 -2.10 -14.88 -6.53
C ARG A 50 -0.70 -15.46 -6.33
N PHE A 51 0.05 -14.90 -5.38
CA PHE A 51 1.43 -15.29 -5.08
C PHE A 51 1.53 -15.94 -3.71
N LYS A 52 2.61 -16.67 -3.47
CA LYS A 52 2.91 -17.36 -2.21
C LYS A 52 4.27 -16.96 -1.66
N ILE A 53 4.46 -17.18 -0.36
CA ILE A 53 5.76 -17.02 0.30
C ILE A 53 6.83 -17.82 -0.44
N GLY A 54 7.98 -17.19 -0.68
CA GLY A 54 9.10 -17.72 -1.44
C GLY A 54 9.04 -17.44 -2.95
N ASP A 55 7.94 -16.90 -3.49
CA ASP A 55 7.91 -16.48 -4.89
C ASP A 55 8.86 -15.31 -5.13
N ARG A 56 9.62 -15.38 -6.22
CA ARG A 56 10.42 -14.25 -6.73
C ARG A 56 9.57 -13.44 -7.70
N LEU A 57 9.41 -12.16 -7.43
CA LEU A 57 8.55 -11.26 -8.20
C LEU A 57 9.30 -10.00 -8.58
N ARG A 58 9.04 -9.49 -9.77
CA ARG A 58 9.52 -8.19 -10.22
C ARG A 58 8.50 -7.13 -9.85
N VAL A 59 8.97 -6.00 -9.33
CA VAL A 59 8.15 -4.80 -9.18
C VAL A 59 8.07 -4.11 -10.53
N LYS A 60 6.86 -3.82 -11.01
CA LYS A 60 6.68 -3.16 -12.30
C LYS A 60 7.39 -1.80 -12.33
N ASP A 61 8.12 -1.56 -13.41
CA ASP A 61 8.72 -0.26 -13.71
C ASP A 61 7.71 0.60 -14.48
N GLN A 62 6.93 1.39 -13.72
CA GLN A 62 5.93 2.30 -14.27
C GLN A 62 6.10 3.69 -13.66
N PRO A 63 5.79 4.76 -14.42
CA PRO A 63 5.81 6.11 -13.90
C PRO A 63 4.70 6.34 -12.88
N ASP A 64 4.95 7.27 -11.95
CA ASP A 64 3.95 7.72 -10.98
C ASP A 64 2.94 8.67 -11.65
N LEU A 65 1.95 8.09 -12.34
CA LEU A 65 0.86 8.86 -12.97
C LEU A 65 -0.22 9.26 -11.95
N PHE A 66 -0.42 8.43 -10.93
CA PHE A 66 -1.38 8.64 -9.86
C PHE A 66 -0.74 8.32 -8.52
N TYR A 67 -1.38 8.78 -7.43
CA TYR A 67 -0.95 8.45 -6.08
C TYR A 67 -0.84 6.94 -5.90
N ASN A 68 0.33 6.48 -5.47
CA ASN A 68 0.59 5.09 -5.11
C ASN A 68 1.58 5.05 -3.93
N GLN A 69 1.68 3.90 -3.27
CA GLN A 69 2.60 3.70 -2.15
C GLN A 69 3.77 2.77 -2.49
N THR A 70 3.90 2.35 -3.75
CA THR A 70 5.00 1.47 -4.16
C THR A 70 6.24 2.33 -4.38
N PRO A 71 7.31 2.19 -3.56
CA PRO A 71 8.42 3.12 -3.61
C PRO A 71 9.14 3.13 -4.97
N GLY A 72 9.51 4.31 -5.45
CA GLY A 72 10.21 4.45 -6.74
C GLY A 72 11.56 3.71 -6.79
N TYR A 73 12.17 3.50 -5.63
CA TYR A 73 13.50 2.93 -5.50
C TYR A 73 13.52 1.40 -5.75
N ILE A 74 12.39 0.70 -5.58
CA ILE A 74 12.27 -0.75 -5.88
C ILE A 74 11.75 -1.04 -7.29
N ARG A 75 11.48 -0.02 -8.12
CA ARG A 75 10.93 -0.21 -9.47
C ARG A 75 11.88 -1.02 -10.34
N GLY A 76 11.37 -2.05 -11.02
CA GLY A 76 12.17 -2.96 -11.84
C GLY A 76 12.98 -4.00 -11.04
N ALA A 77 13.15 -3.82 -9.74
CA ALA A 77 13.88 -4.75 -8.88
C ALA A 77 13.09 -6.06 -8.70
N VAL A 78 13.83 -7.14 -8.44
CA VAL A 78 13.28 -8.46 -8.12
C VAL A 78 13.46 -8.73 -6.64
N GLY A 79 12.35 -9.00 -5.95
CA GLY A 79 12.36 -9.38 -4.54
C GLY A 79 11.73 -10.75 -4.31
N THR A 80 11.80 -11.22 -3.07
CA THR A 80 11.16 -12.48 -2.63
C THR A 80 10.01 -12.17 -1.69
N VAL A 81 8.86 -12.81 -1.92
CA VAL A 81 7.71 -12.71 -1.00
C VAL A 81 8.08 -13.38 0.32
N GLU A 82 8.10 -12.63 1.41
CA GLU A 82 8.30 -13.17 2.75
C GLU A 82 6.99 -13.40 3.50
N ASP A 83 5.95 -12.61 3.19
CA ASP A 83 4.65 -12.75 3.83
C ASP A 83 3.48 -12.29 2.92
N ILE A 84 2.29 -12.79 3.22
CA ILE A 84 1.02 -12.34 2.64
C ILE A 84 0.35 -11.46 3.70
N ALA A 85 0.47 -10.15 3.55
CA ALA A 85 0.22 -9.19 4.62
C ALA A 85 -1.26 -9.03 4.97
N TYR A 86 -2.05 -8.51 4.02
CA TYR A 86 -3.46 -8.22 4.21
C TYR A 86 -4.17 -8.00 2.87
N GLU A 87 -5.48 -7.81 2.96
CA GLU A 87 -6.33 -7.37 1.86
C GLU A 87 -6.67 -5.90 2.10
N SER A 88 -6.57 -5.04 1.08
CA SER A 88 -6.99 -3.63 1.17
C SER A 88 -7.28 -3.08 -0.23
N PRO A 89 -8.07 -2.00 -0.40
CA PRO A 89 -8.05 -1.23 -1.62
C PRO A 89 -6.63 -0.75 -1.93
N ALA A 90 -6.25 -0.77 -3.21
CA ALA A 90 -4.97 -0.20 -3.60
C ALA A 90 -4.97 1.32 -3.39
N PRO A 91 -3.83 1.94 -3.03
CA PRO A 91 -3.78 3.38 -2.75
C PRO A 91 -4.25 4.22 -3.93
N GLU A 92 -4.02 3.76 -5.17
CA GLU A 92 -4.49 4.41 -6.39
C GLU A 92 -6.01 4.45 -6.48
N ASP A 93 -6.72 3.41 -6.03
CA ASP A 93 -8.19 3.38 -6.05
C ASP A 93 -8.74 4.12 -4.83
N GLU A 94 -8.12 3.94 -3.66
CA GLU A 94 -8.52 4.58 -2.41
C GLU A 94 -8.44 6.11 -2.51
N ALA A 95 -7.39 6.68 -3.09
CA ALA A 95 -7.25 8.14 -3.24
C ALA A 95 -8.41 8.82 -3.98
N TRP A 96 -9.16 8.05 -4.78
CA TRP A 96 -10.32 8.51 -5.55
C TRP A 96 -11.68 8.10 -4.96
N GLY A 97 -11.74 7.44 -3.80
CA GLY A 97 -13.02 7.00 -3.22
C GLY A 97 -13.41 5.57 -3.57
N HIS A 98 -12.59 4.83 -4.30
CA HIS A 98 -12.92 3.49 -4.75
C HIS A 98 -12.44 2.43 -3.75
N ILE A 99 -13.20 2.26 -2.66
CA ILE A 99 -12.85 1.31 -1.58
C ILE A 99 -13.43 -0.09 -1.76
N ASP A 100 -14.17 -0.32 -2.85
CA ASP A 100 -14.82 -1.61 -3.13
C ASP A 100 -13.92 -2.58 -3.91
N LYS A 101 -12.80 -2.08 -4.47
CA LYS A 101 -11.81 -2.89 -5.21
C LYS A 101 -10.64 -3.28 -4.29
N VAL A 102 -10.84 -4.37 -3.55
CA VAL A 102 -9.85 -4.88 -2.60
C VAL A 102 -8.90 -5.87 -3.31
N GLU A 103 -7.62 -5.81 -2.98
CA GLU A 103 -6.60 -6.76 -3.47
C GLU A 103 -5.61 -7.14 -2.37
N TRP A 104 -4.79 -8.17 -2.65
CA TRP A 104 -3.78 -8.66 -1.73
C TRP A 104 -2.55 -7.75 -1.69
N PHE A 105 -1.98 -7.62 -0.50
CA PHE A 105 -0.68 -6.99 -0.26
C PHE A 105 0.31 -8.04 0.22
N TYR A 106 1.56 -7.89 -0.21
CA TYR A 106 2.64 -8.81 0.07
C TYR A 106 3.80 -8.07 0.71
N VAL A 107 4.43 -8.67 1.72
CA VAL A 107 5.74 -8.20 2.19
C VAL A 107 6.78 -8.79 1.26
N VAL A 108 7.48 -7.92 0.55
CA VAL A 108 8.56 -8.32 -0.38
C VAL A 108 9.90 -7.85 0.17
N CYS A 109 10.85 -8.78 0.19
CA CYS A 109 12.20 -8.58 0.67
C CYS A 109 13.18 -8.47 -0.50
N PHE A 110 14.03 -7.45 -0.45
CA PHE A 110 15.05 -7.12 -1.43
C PHE A 110 16.42 -7.09 -0.73
N ARG A 111 17.47 -7.59 -1.38
CA ARG A 111 18.84 -7.39 -0.90
C ARG A 111 19.24 -5.94 -1.15
N HIS A 112 20.02 -5.35 -0.25
CA HIS A 112 20.54 -3.99 -0.44
C HIS A 112 21.28 -3.84 -1.78
N GLU A 113 22.16 -4.80 -2.11
CA GLU A 113 22.94 -4.82 -3.35
C GLU A 113 22.11 -4.94 -4.63
N ASP A 114 20.87 -5.45 -4.55
CA ASP A 114 19.98 -5.54 -5.71
C ASP A 114 19.28 -4.20 -6.00
N LEU A 115 19.31 -3.28 -5.03
CA LEU A 115 18.69 -1.96 -5.14
C LEU A 115 19.74 -0.90 -5.46
N TRP A 116 20.83 -0.86 -4.70
CA TRP A 116 21.86 0.18 -4.80
C TRP A 116 23.20 -0.38 -5.21
N ASP A 117 23.81 0.27 -6.20
CA ASP A 117 25.24 0.15 -6.50
C ASP A 117 26.04 0.96 -5.46
N ASP A 118 26.08 0.47 -4.21
CA ASP A 118 26.86 1.08 -3.12
C ASP A 118 28.09 0.22 -2.77
N ASP A 119 29.26 0.67 -3.23
CA ASP A 119 30.57 0.07 -2.94
C ASP A 119 31.20 0.61 -1.64
N SER A 120 30.43 1.26 -0.77
CA SER A 120 30.95 1.76 0.52
C SER A 120 31.54 0.63 1.37
N PRO A 121 32.70 0.85 2.03
CA PRO A 121 33.29 -0.14 2.93
C PRO A 121 32.42 -0.44 4.17
N ASP A 122 31.41 0.41 4.45
CA ASP A 122 30.46 0.23 5.54
C ASP A 122 29.20 -0.54 5.10
N THR A 123 29.06 -0.89 3.82
CA THR A 123 27.92 -1.67 3.31
C THR A 123 27.98 -3.10 3.83
N ASN A 124 26.88 -3.55 4.45
CA ASN A 124 26.74 -4.93 4.86
C ASN A 124 25.98 -5.73 3.78
N PRO A 125 26.58 -6.79 3.19
CA PRO A 125 25.95 -7.58 2.12
C PRO A 125 24.73 -8.39 2.58
N ASP A 126 24.50 -8.51 3.88
CA ASP A 126 23.34 -9.19 4.46
C ASP A 126 22.16 -8.22 4.74
N ASP A 127 22.33 -6.92 4.47
CA ASP A 127 21.25 -5.95 4.68
C ASP A 127 20.12 -6.15 3.67
N THR A 128 18.90 -6.00 4.16
CA THR A 128 17.68 -6.20 3.38
C THR A 128 16.68 -5.08 3.60
N ILE A 129 15.89 -4.81 2.56
CA ILE A 129 14.77 -3.87 2.59
C ILE A 129 13.49 -4.68 2.45
N ARG A 130 12.53 -4.41 3.33
CA ARG A 130 11.20 -5.03 3.30
C ARG A 130 10.14 -3.96 3.17
N THR A 131 9.21 -4.18 2.27
CA THR A 131 8.11 -3.24 2.06
C THR A 131 6.86 -3.98 1.59
N GLU A 132 5.71 -3.40 1.91
CA GLU A 132 4.40 -3.91 1.53
C GLU A 132 4.06 -3.40 0.14
N ILE A 133 3.68 -4.31 -0.75
CA ILE A 133 3.40 -4.00 -2.16
C ILE A 133 2.07 -4.64 -2.54
N SER A 134 1.19 -3.87 -3.18
CA SER A 134 -0.10 -4.40 -3.63
C SER A 134 0.08 -5.30 -4.86
N GLU A 135 -0.81 -6.30 -4.99
CA GLU A 135 -0.73 -7.36 -6.00
C GLU A 135 -0.56 -6.82 -7.42
N ARG A 136 -1.16 -5.67 -7.74
CA ARG A 136 -1.10 -5.07 -9.08
C ARG A 136 0.29 -4.60 -9.48
N TRP A 137 1.18 -4.33 -8.53
CA TRP A 137 2.54 -3.84 -8.78
C TRP A 137 3.55 -4.97 -8.98
N LEU A 138 3.13 -6.22 -8.79
CA LEU A 138 4.01 -7.38 -8.85
C LEU A 138 3.72 -8.21 -10.11
N GLU A 139 4.78 -8.75 -10.70
CA GLU A 139 4.70 -9.70 -11.80
C GLU A 139 5.69 -10.86 -11.61
N PRO A 140 5.36 -12.08 -12.06
CA PRO A 140 6.31 -13.18 -12.09
C PRO A 140 7.57 -12.81 -12.88
N VAL A 141 8.72 -13.28 -12.39
CA VAL A 141 10.01 -13.17 -13.10
C VAL A 141 10.08 -14.10 -14.30
#